data_AF-A0A1W2CRD2-F1
#
_entry.id   AF-A0A1W2CRD2-F1
#
_cell.length_a   1.000
_cell.length_b   1.000
_cell.length_c   1.000
_cell.angle_alpha   90.00
_cell.angle_beta   90.00
_cell.angle_gamma   90.00
#
_symmetry.space_group_name_H-M   'P 1'
#
loop_
_entity.id
_entity.type
_entity.pdbx_description
1 polymer ?
#
loop_
_entity_poly.entity_id
_entity_poly.type
_entity_poly.pdbx_seq_one_letter_code
_entity_poly.pdbx_strand_id
1 'polypeptide(L)'
;MSTSVTNIEVIIDETAAGVAIFERFSHIEINKGELFKYAVMHLEVPPHIKESDFDYLQGKVPAMEAIQLEFIEFTGDTIYNLSKDDRNITSISELVGVALGLKYSTLILNTNPNKFKKIGKPVKGKYLDYSTVLNSKEYEVETKGTIKKHHSAMKNDIINKKTNTSLKAVHLRYGVISKLKRIGEPGKSKCIILDDPPQDIIANEDEIFKTQLWAYASFLSYILDSKYYNRYVKPLAKNRLRSVRINNKKFFTKYSFNGNLYYGECLIIG
;
A
#
# COMPACT_ATOMS: atom_id res chain seq x y z
N MET A 1 -15.94 -1.17 22.30
CA MET A 1 -16.31 -0.01 21.46
C MET A 1 -17.02 -0.54 20.23
N SER A 2 -18.20 -0.03 19.90
CA SER A 2 -18.90 -0.36 18.65
C SER A 2 -17.98 -0.04 17.48
N THR A 3 -17.53 -1.06 16.74
CA THR A 3 -16.78 -0.87 15.48
C THR A 3 -17.78 -0.49 14.39
N SER A 4 -18.26 0.75 14.43
CA SER A 4 -19.09 1.27 13.35
C SER A 4 -18.27 1.27 12.07
N VAL A 5 -18.69 0.46 11.11
CA VAL A 5 -18.14 0.44 9.76
C VAL A 5 -18.72 1.63 9.01
N THR A 6 -17.86 2.41 8.37
CA THR A 6 -18.25 3.47 7.45
C THR A 6 -18.08 2.98 6.01
N ASN A 7 -19.09 3.24 5.19
CA ASN A 7 -19.13 2.82 3.80
C ASN A 7 -18.89 4.02 2.86
N ILE A 8 -17.69 4.13 2.31
CA ILE A 8 -17.26 5.26 1.48
C ILE A 8 -17.54 4.98 0.02
N GLU A 9 -18.31 5.84 -0.63
CA GLU A 9 -18.59 5.76 -2.07
C GLU A 9 -17.31 5.89 -2.90
N VAL A 10 -17.15 5.02 -3.90
CA VAL A 10 -16.08 5.07 -4.90
C VAL A 10 -16.64 5.68 -6.18
N ILE A 11 -15.93 6.67 -6.71
CA ILE A 11 -16.26 7.36 -7.96
C ILE A 11 -15.12 7.13 -8.93
N ILE A 12 -15.43 6.59 -10.10
CA ILE A 12 -14.47 6.45 -11.20
C ILE A 12 -14.51 7.74 -12.01
N ASP A 13 -13.39 8.46 -12.06
CA ASP A 13 -13.24 9.65 -12.90
C ASP A 13 -13.16 9.24 -14.37
N GLU A 14 -13.53 10.17 -15.25
CA GLU A 14 -13.50 9.97 -16.71
C GLU A 14 -12.15 9.45 -17.23
N THR A 15 -11.04 9.78 -16.56
CA THR A 15 -9.70 9.32 -16.95
C THR A 15 -9.46 7.84 -16.67
N ALA A 16 -10.20 7.22 -15.74
CA ALA A 16 -10.13 5.81 -15.40
C ALA A 16 -11.34 5.00 -15.91
N ALA A 17 -12.27 5.64 -16.63
CA ALA A 17 -13.48 5.00 -17.12
C ALA A 17 -13.16 3.90 -18.13
N GLY A 18 -13.83 2.74 -18.02
CA GLY A 18 -13.61 1.59 -18.89
C GLY A 18 -12.45 0.68 -18.48
N VAL A 19 -11.72 1.00 -17.41
CA VAL A 19 -10.70 0.11 -16.85
C VAL A 19 -11.35 -0.84 -15.85
N ALA A 20 -11.58 -2.08 -16.30
CA ALA A 20 -12.37 -3.09 -15.59
C ALA A 20 -11.90 -3.41 -14.17
N ILE A 21 -10.62 -3.17 -13.82
CA ILE A 21 -10.14 -3.43 -12.46
C ILE A 21 -10.70 -2.43 -11.43
N PHE A 22 -10.99 -1.19 -11.84
CA PHE A 22 -11.52 -0.16 -10.95
C PHE A 22 -13.03 -0.22 -10.77
N GLU A 23 -13.75 -0.73 -11.75
CA GLU A 23 -15.21 -0.82 -11.72
C GLU A 23 -15.72 -1.95 -10.80
N ARG A 24 -14.82 -2.74 -10.20
CA ARG A 24 -15.14 -3.88 -9.32
C ARG A 24 -15.80 -3.49 -8.01
N PHE A 25 -15.49 -2.31 -7.48
CA PHE A 25 -15.96 -1.88 -6.16
C PHE A 25 -16.54 -0.47 -6.24
N SER A 26 -17.83 -0.34 -5.96
CA SER A 26 -18.50 0.97 -5.87
C SER A 26 -18.40 1.61 -4.48
N HIS A 27 -17.93 0.85 -3.48
CA HIS A 27 -17.75 1.36 -2.12
C HIS A 27 -16.56 0.70 -1.41
N ILE A 28 -16.04 1.39 -0.38
CA ILE A 28 -15.00 0.92 0.53
C ILE A 28 -15.57 0.91 1.94
N GLU A 29 -15.66 -0.27 2.53
CA GLU A 29 -15.95 -0.42 3.95
C GLU A 29 -14.66 -0.25 4.78
N ILE A 30 -14.72 0.63 5.77
CA ILE A 30 -13.59 0.90 6.66
C ILE A 30 -14.08 1.30 8.05
N ASN A 31 -13.42 0.79 9.08
CA ASN A 31 -13.59 1.25 10.46
C ASN A 31 -12.33 1.98 10.96
N LYS A 32 -12.40 2.62 12.13
CA LYS A 32 -11.27 3.38 12.72
C LYS A 32 -10.00 2.53 12.89
N GLY A 33 -10.13 1.28 13.32
CA GLY A 33 -8.98 0.38 13.50
C GLY A 33 -8.31 0.02 12.18
N GLU A 34 -9.09 -0.24 11.13
CA GLU A 34 -8.56 -0.43 9.77
C GLU A 34 -7.91 0.84 9.23
N LEU A 35 -8.54 2.01 9.43
CA LEU A 35 -7.98 3.29 9.01
C LEU A 35 -6.54 3.44 9.49
N PHE A 36 -6.29 3.26 10.80
CA PHE A 36 -4.95 3.42 11.35
C PHE A 36 -3.95 2.36 10.85
N LYS A 37 -4.41 1.13 10.58
CA LYS A 37 -3.55 0.08 9.99
C LYS A 37 -3.01 0.46 8.61
N TYR A 38 -3.81 1.13 7.79
CA TYR A 38 -3.36 1.59 6.47
C TYR A 38 -2.67 2.96 6.53
N ALA A 39 -3.22 3.89 7.32
CA ALA A 39 -2.69 5.24 7.53
C ALA A 39 -1.26 5.26 8.04
N VAL A 40 -0.81 4.23 8.76
CA VAL A 40 0.54 4.17 9.29
C VAL A 40 1.61 4.25 8.20
N MET A 41 1.26 3.83 6.98
CA MET A 41 2.08 4.01 5.77
C MET A 41 2.26 5.47 5.39
N HIS A 42 1.66 6.45 6.08
CA HIS A 42 2.02 7.85 5.95
C HIS A 42 3.39 8.15 6.59
N LEU A 43 3.81 7.39 7.60
CA LEU A 43 5.07 7.61 8.33
C LEU A 43 6.30 7.14 7.55
N GLU A 44 7.43 7.81 7.74
CA GLU A 44 8.71 7.42 7.14
C GLU A 44 9.38 6.27 7.91
N VAL A 45 9.99 5.37 7.16
CA VAL A 45 10.79 4.27 7.70
C VAL A 45 12.26 4.69 7.68
N PRO A 46 12.97 4.69 8.82
CA PRO A 46 14.37 5.06 8.83
C PRO A 46 15.21 4.16 7.90
N PRO A 47 16.17 4.69 7.13
CA PRO A 47 16.93 3.92 6.13
C PRO A 47 17.72 2.71 6.67
N HIS A 48 17.95 2.65 7.99
CA HIS A 48 18.68 1.56 8.63
C HIS A 48 17.78 0.35 8.95
N ILE A 49 16.45 0.51 8.89
CA ILE A 49 15.50 -0.57 9.10
C ILE A 49 15.49 -1.48 7.86
N LYS A 50 15.52 -2.79 8.09
CA LYS A 50 15.60 -3.82 7.03
C LYS A 50 14.34 -4.68 6.90
N GLU A 51 13.42 -4.54 7.85
CA GLU A 51 12.08 -5.14 7.79
C GLU A 51 11.28 -4.48 6.68
N SER A 52 10.15 -5.07 6.28
CA SER A 52 9.26 -4.36 5.35
C SER A 52 8.68 -3.12 6.04
N ASP A 53 8.41 -2.07 5.25
CA ASP A 53 7.90 -0.81 5.78
C ASP A 53 6.68 -1.03 6.65
N PHE A 54 5.73 -1.83 6.15
CA PHE A 54 4.48 -2.10 6.84
C PHE A 54 4.71 -2.76 8.20
N ASP A 55 5.59 -3.76 8.28
CA ASP A 55 5.82 -4.53 9.50
C ASP A 55 6.46 -3.67 10.60
N TYR A 56 7.45 -2.88 10.23
CA TYR A 56 8.08 -1.91 11.13
C TYR A 56 7.04 -0.89 11.64
N LEU A 57 6.20 -0.41 10.72
CA LEU A 57 5.22 0.63 11.02
C LEU A 57 4.03 0.12 11.81
N GLN A 58 3.67 -1.17 11.75
CA GLN A 58 2.56 -1.73 12.56
C GLN A 58 2.74 -1.46 14.06
N GLY A 59 3.97 -1.52 14.57
CA GLY A 59 4.27 -1.19 15.97
C GLY A 59 4.03 0.28 16.34
N LYS A 60 3.80 1.17 15.36
CA LYS A 60 3.52 2.60 15.54
C LYS A 60 2.04 2.94 15.49
N VAL A 61 1.18 1.99 15.09
CA VAL A 61 -0.28 2.20 14.99
C VAL A 61 -0.88 2.71 16.31
N PRO A 62 -0.58 2.14 17.50
CA PRO A 62 -1.18 2.63 18.74
C PRO A 62 -0.80 4.08 19.07
N ALA A 63 0.43 4.49 18.75
CA ALA A 63 0.89 5.86 18.97
C ALA A 63 0.22 6.85 17.99
N MET A 64 0.08 6.45 16.71
CA MET A 64 -0.66 7.24 15.73
C MET A 64 -2.13 7.41 16.13
N GLU A 65 -2.78 6.32 16.55
CA GLU A 65 -4.17 6.35 17.02
C GLU A 65 -4.32 7.28 18.23
N ALA A 66 -3.45 7.16 19.24
CA ALA A 66 -3.50 8.00 20.44
C ALA A 66 -3.41 9.52 20.13
N ILE A 67 -2.70 9.91 19.07
CA ILE A 67 -2.53 11.32 18.69
C ILE A 67 -3.65 11.80 17.76
N GLN A 68 -4.08 10.97 16.83
CA GLN A 68 -4.91 11.43 15.70
C GLN A 68 -6.40 11.09 15.85
N LEU A 69 -6.76 10.16 16.75
CA LEU A 69 -8.12 9.64 16.90
C LEU A 69 -9.15 10.73 17.20
N GLU A 70 -8.79 11.75 18.00
CA GLU A 70 -9.70 12.84 18.36
C GLU A 70 -10.06 13.76 17.18
N PHE A 71 -9.26 13.75 16.11
CA PHE A 71 -9.47 14.59 14.93
C PHE A 71 -10.28 13.91 13.83
N ILE A 72 -10.64 12.62 14.01
CA ILE A 72 -11.28 11.82 12.96
C ILE A 72 -12.56 11.18 13.49
N GLU A 73 -13.69 11.57 12.88
CA GLU A 73 -14.99 11.01 13.22
C GLU A 73 -15.62 10.24 12.06
N PHE A 74 -16.22 9.10 12.40
CA PHE A 74 -16.83 8.17 11.45
C PHE A 74 -18.34 8.20 11.62
N THR A 75 -19.06 8.38 10.53
CA THR A 75 -20.51 8.15 10.44
C THR A 75 -20.79 7.22 9.26
N GLY A 76 -22.00 6.68 9.14
CA GLY A 76 -22.33 5.56 8.24
C GLY A 76 -21.71 5.62 6.83
N ASP A 77 -21.61 6.80 6.22
CA ASP A 77 -21.03 7.00 4.88
C ASP A 77 -20.01 8.15 4.79
N THR A 78 -19.57 8.69 5.93
CA THR A 78 -18.76 9.91 5.97
C THR A 78 -17.65 9.81 7.00
N ILE A 79 -16.48 10.34 6.63
CA ILE A 79 -15.36 10.58 7.54
C ILE A 79 -15.18 12.09 7.66
N TYR A 80 -15.29 12.59 8.88
CA TYR A 80 -15.12 13.99 9.20
C TYR A 80 -13.71 14.27 9.73
N ASN A 81 -13.11 15.33 9.20
CA ASN A 81 -11.93 15.95 9.78
C ASN A 81 -12.39 17.02 10.78
N LEU A 82 -12.10 16.82 12.06
CA LEU A 82 -12.52 17.67 13.17
C LEU A 82 -11.51 18.79 13.47
N SER A 83 -10.35 18.80 12.80
CA SER A 83 -9.32 19.79 13.06
C SER A 83 -9.75 21.20 12.64
N LYS A 84 -9.35 22.18 13.45
CA LYS A 84 -9.50 23.63 13.19
C LYS A 84 -8.19 24.31 12.76
N ASP A 85 -7.03 23.69 12.98
CA ASP A 85 -5.72 24.18 12.51
C ASP A 85 -5.48 23.66 11.08
N ASP A 86 -5.20 24.57 10.13
CA ASP A 86 -4.99 24.27 8.71
C ASP A 86 -3.86 23.26 8.44
N ARG A 87 -2.79 23.28 9.25
CA ARG A 87 -1.69 22.30 9.14
C ARG A 87 -2.17 20.91 9.52
N ASN A 88 -2.89 20.83 10.64
CA ASN A 88 -3.42 19.56 11.12
C ASN A 88 -4.57 19.04 10.22
N ILE A 89 -5.38 19.95 9.65
CA ILE A 89 -6.39 19.60 8.63
C ILE A 89 -5.73 18.92 7.44
N THR A 90 -4.63 19.48 6.94
CA THR A 90 -3.89 18.91 5.81
C THR A 90 -3.34 17.54 6.17
N SER A 91 -2.66 17.42 7.31
CA SER A 91 -2.07 16.14 7.77
C SER A 91 -3.11 15.04 7.98
N ILE A 92 -4.22 15.33 8.67
CA ILE A 92 -5.33 14.37 8.85
C ILE A 92 -5.94 13.96 7.52
N SER A 93 -6.12 14.91 6.60
CA SER A 93 -6.67 14.60 5.28
C SER A 93 -5.73 13.68 4.52
N GLU A 94 -4.43 13.97 4.48
CA GLU A 94 -3.43 13.11 3.85
C GLU A 94 -3.39 11.71 4.48
N LEU A 95 -3.43 11.62 5.80
CA LEU A 95 -3.47 10.36 6.55
C LEU A 95 -4.66 9.48 6.13
N VAL A 96 -5.86 10.06 6.09
CA VAL A 96 -7.07 9.36 5.64
C VAL A 96 -7.00 9.04 4.14
N GLY A 97 -6.38 9.91 3.34
CA GLY A 97 -6.14 9.69 1.92
C GLY A 97 -5.26 8.48 1.65
N VAL A 98 -4.16 8.33 2.40
CA VAL A 98 -3.31 7.14 2.37
C VAL A 98 -4.12 5.90 2.76
N ALA A 99 -4.89 5.98 3.84
CA ALA A 99 -5.62 4.84 4.35
C ALA A 99 -6.67 4.31 3.36
N LEU A 100 -7.53 5.18 2.84
CA LEU A 100 -8.55 4.83 1.86
C LEU A 100 -7.94 4.43 0.51
N GLY A 101 -6.87 5.11 0.09
CA GLY A 101 -6.12 4.77 -1.12
C GLY A 101 -5.59 3.34 -1.08
N LEU A 102 -4.83 2.99 -0.04
CA LEU A 102 -4.27 1.65 0.10
C LEU A 102 -5.32 0.59 0.39
N LYS A 103 -6.40 0.89 1.11
CA LYS A 103 -7.53 -0.02 1.30
C LYS A 103 -8.24 -0.32 -0.02
N TYR A 104 -8.46 0.68 -0.86
CA TYR A 104 -9.02 0.46 -2.20
C TYR A 104 -8.08 -0.38 -3.05
N SER A 105 -6.77 -0.05 -3.04
CA SER A 105 -5.74 -0.80 -3.75
C SER A 105 -5.67 -2.27 -3.33
N THR A 106 -5.80 -2.58 -2.04
CA THR A 106 -5.83 -3.98 -1.57
C THR A 106 -7.04 -4.74 -2.07
N LEU A 107 -8.21 -4.09 -2.14
CA LEU A 107 -9.45 -4.68 -2.66
C LEU A 107 -9.35 -4.99 -4.16
N ILE A 108 -9.00 -4.01 -5.00
CA ILE A 108 -8.97 -4.20 -6.46
C ILE A 108 -7.90 -5.20 -6.91
N LEU A 109 -6.77 -5.23 -6.22
CA LEU A 109 -5.65 -6.13 -6.49
C LEU A 109 -5.79 -7.48 -5.78
N ASN A 110 -6.80 -7.64 -4.90
CA ASN A 110 -6.97 -8.82 -4.06
C ASN A 110 -5.65 -9.23 -3.36
N THR A 111 -5.05 -8.28 -2.63
CA THR A 111 -3.73 -8.44 -2.02
C THR A 111 -3.71 -7.97 -0.56
N ASN A 112 -2.62 -8.28 0.14
CA ASN A 112 -2.40 -7.89 1.52
C ASN A 112 -1.69 -6.52 1.59
N PRO A 113 -2.06 -5.63 2.53
CA PRO A 113 -1.41 -4.32 2.71
C PRO A 113 0.11 -4.39 2.92
N ASN A 114 0.65 -5.46 3.51
CA ASN A 114 2.10 -5.63 3.72
C ASN A 114 2.89 -5.76 2.41
N LYS A 115 2.22 -5.96 1.27
CA LYS A 115 2.88 -5.99 -0.04
C LYS A 115 3.13 -4.59 -0.61
N PHE A 116 2.57 -3.55 -0.03
CA PHE A 116 2.81 -2.17 -0.46
C PHE A 116 4.10 -1.65 0.19
N LYS A 117 4.87 -0.91 -0.60
CA LYS A 117 6.11 -0.26 -0.18
C LYS A 117 6.03 1.21 -0.55
N LYS A 118 6.64 2.08 0.25
CA LYS A 118 6.83 3.47 -0.17
C LYS A 118 7.85 3.54 -1.30
N ILE A 119 7.57 4.37 -2.29
CA ILE A 119 8.58 4.73 -3.30
C ILE A 119 9.46 5.81 -2.70
N GLY A 120 10.75 5.51 -2.53
CA GLY A 120 11.72 6.48 -2.03
C GLY A 120 11.83 7.69 -2.95
N LYS A 121 11.96 8.89 -2.36
CA LYS A 121 12.10 10.13 -3.12
C LYS A 121 13.33 10.06 -4.05
N PRO A 122 13.15 10.19 -5.38
CA PRO A 122 14.25 10.15 -6.32
C PRO A 122 15.06 11.45 -6.25
N VAL A 123 16.32 11.37 -6.70
CA VAL A 123 17.22 12.53 -6.79
C VAL A 123 16.71 13.55 -7.83
N LYS A 124 16.04 13.09 -8.89
CA LYS A 124 15.43 13.92 -9.94
C LYS A 124 14.11 13.30 -10.41
N GLY A 125 13.16 14.15 -10.80
CA GLY A 125 11.87 13.73 -11.38
C GLY A 125 10.73 13.59 -10.37
N LYS A 126 9.52 13.51 -10.91
CA LYS A 126 8.30 13.19 -10.16
C LYS A 126 8.17 11.67 -9.95
N TYR A 127 7.51 11.27 -8.87
CA TYR A 127 7.27 9.88 -8.47
C TYR A 127 5.92 9.74 -7.77
N LEU A 128 5.38 8.52 -7.79
CA LEU A 128 4.16 8.15 -7.07
C LEU A 128 4.49 7.75 -5.62
N ASP A 129 3.50 7.70 -4.74
CA ASP A 129 3.73 7.44 -3.31
C ASP A 129 4.11 5.98 -2.99
N TYR A 130 3.42 4.99 -3.60
CA TYR A 130 3.57 3.58 -3.23
C TYR A 130 3.68 2.66 -4.45
N SER A 131 4.30 1.50 -4.26
CA SER A 131 4.31 0.41 -5.23
C SER A 131 4.01 -0.95 -4.60
N THR A 132 3.53 -1.88 -5.43
CA THR A 132 3.39 -3.29 -5.08
C THR A 132 3.60 -4.17 -6.31
N VAL A 133 4.00 -5.42 -6.09
CA VAL A 133 4.15 -6.42 -7.16
C VAL A 133 3.23 -7.60 -6.91
N LEU A 134 2.43 -7.93 -7.91
CA LEU A 134 1.48 -9.04 -7.89
C LEU A 134 1.55 -9.79 -9.22
N ASN A 135 1.69 -11.11 -9.20
CA ASN A 135 1.73 -11.96 -10.41
C ASN A 135 2.70 -11.43 -11.48
N SER A 136 3.92 -11.07 -11.07
CA SER A 136 4.97 -10.50 -11.94
C SER A 136 4.64 -9.13 -12.54
N LYS A 137 3.57 -8.48 -12.11
CA LYS A 137 3.15 -7.15 -12.55
C LYS A 137 3.39 -6.14 -11.44
N GLU A 138 4.04 -5.03 -11.79
CA GLU A 138 4.24 -3.92 -10.86
C GLU A 138 3.12 -2.88 -10.98
N TYR A 139 2.63 -2.43 -9.83
CA TYR A 139 1.56 -1.45 -9.70
C TYR A 139 2.10 -0.29 -8.87
N GLU A 140 1.88 0.95 -9.32
CA GLU A 140 2.19 2.15 -8.53
C GLU A 140 0.91 2.93 -8.25
N VAL A 141 0.78 3.46 -7.03
CA VAL A 141 -0.38 4.22 -6.58
C VAL A 141 0.05 5.53 -5.93
N GLU A 142 -0.63 6.60 -6.32
CA GLU A 142 -0.54 7.92 -5.69
C GLU A 142 -1.80 8.16 -4.86
N THR A 143 -1.64 8.64 -3.64
CA THR A 143 -2.76 8.89 -2.74
C THR A 143 -2.82 10.37 -2.37
N LYS A 144 -4.02 10.93 -2.35
CA LYS A 144 -4.28 12.28 -1.85
C LYS A 144 -5.50 12.27 -0.96
N GLY A 145 -5.50 13.14 0.03
CA GLY A 145 -6.68 13.40 0.84
C GLY A 145 -6.94 14.89 0.95
N THR A 146 -8.22 15.27 0.95
CA THR A 146 -8.62 16.67 1.04
C THR A 146 -10.01 16.83 1.62
N ILE A 147 -10.25 17.97 2.25
CA ILE A 147 -11.59 18.47 2.57
C ILE A 147 -12.08 19.52 1.56
N LYS A 148 -11.26 19.89 0.57
CA LYS A 148 -11.62 20.95 -0.39
C LYS A 148 -12.73 20.47 -1.31
N LYS A 149 -13.65 21.38 -1.64
CA LYS A 149 -14.73 21.12 -2.61
C LYS A 149 -14.20 20.71 -3.98
N HIS A 150 -13.13 21.38 -4.44
CA HIS A 150 -12.48 21.12 -5.73
C HIS A 150 -11.16 20.37 -5.51
N HIS A 151 -10.89 19.39 -6.39
CA HIS A 151 -9.69 18.55 -6.35
C HIS A 151 -8.90 18.57 -7.66
N SER A 152 -9.23 19.49 -8.59
CA SER A 152 -8.62 19.57 -9.92
C SER A 152 -7.10 19.74 -9.87
N ALA A 153 -6.59 20.52 -8.90
CA ALA A 153 -5.15 20.67 -8.70
C ALA A 153 -4.47 19.34 -8.31
N MET A 154 -5.11 18.52 -7.48
CA MET A 154 -4.62 17.21 -7.10
C MET A 154 -4.69 16.23 -8.27
N LYS A 155 -5.81 16.23 -9.03
CA LYS A 155 -5.95 15.45 -10.26
C LYS A 155 -4.83 15.78 -11.24
N ASN A 156 -4.57 17.07 -11.49
CA ASN A 156 -3.50 17.50 -12.38
C ASN A 156 -2.11 17.12 -11.86
N ASP A 157 -1.85 17.20 -10.55
CA ASP A 157 -0.56 16.77 -10.01
C ASP A 157 -0.33 15.26 -10.22
N ILE A 158 -1.34 14.44 -9.93
CA ILE A 158 -1.30 12.98 -10.13
C ILE A 158 -1.02 12.66 -11.61
N ILE A 159 -1.78 13.25 -12.53
CA ILE A 159 -1.60 13.03 -13.98
C ILE A 159 -0.18 13.43 -14.41
N ASN A 160 0.30 14.61 -13.97
CA ASN A 160 1.65 15.08 -14.30
C ASN A 160 2.77 14.24 -13.69
N LYS A 161 2.55 13.61 -12.53
CA LYS A 161 3.50 12.67 -11.95
C LYS A 161 3.64 11.44 -12.85
N LYS A 162 2.53 10.93 -13.38
CA LYS A 162 2.48 9.71 -14.20
C LYS A 162 3.00 9.86 -15.63
N THR A 163 2.87 11.05 -16.24
CA THR A 163 3.33 11.31 -17.62
C THR A 163 4.83 11.59 -17.73
N ASN A 164 5.56 11.57 -16.61
CA ASN A 164 6.99 11.80 -16.59
C ASN A 164 7.75 10.66 -17.30
N THR A 165 8.40 10.97 -18.42
CA THR A 165 9.15 10.01 -19.25
C THR A 165 10.36 9.38 -18.54
N SER A 166 10.79 9.93 -17.39
CA SER A 166 11.84 9.34 -16.57
C SER A 166 11.35 8.19 -15.68
N LEU A 167 10.05 7.92 -15.65
CA LEU A 167 9.49 6.82 -14.87
C LEU A 167 9.79 5.47 -15.52
N LYS A 168 10.10 4.48 -14.69
CA LYS A 168 10.26 3.09 -15.14
C LYS A 168 8.96 2.56 -15.75
N ALA A 169 9.04 1.53 -16.58
CA ALA A 169 7.83 0.84 -17.06
C ALA A 169 7.22 0.01 -15.92
N VAL A 170 5.89 0.12 -15.72
CA VAL A 170 5.12 -0.70 -14.77
C VAL A 170 3.79 -1.07 -15.41
N HIS A 171 3.12 -2.10 -14.88
CA HIS A 171 1.87 -2.60 -15.47
C HIS A 171 0.72 -1.61 -15.35
N LEU A 172 0.61 -0.94 -14.20
CA LEU A 172 -0.55 -0.11 -13.85
C LEU A 172 -0.12 1.03 -12.93
N ARG A 173 -0.51 2.27 -13.26
CA ARG A 173 -0.34 3.44 -12.40
C ARG A 173 -1.69 4.09 -12.18
N TYR A 174 -2.04 4.46 -10.96
CA TYR A 174 -3.32 5.15 -10.73
C TYR A 174 -3.27 6.08 -9.53
N GLY A 175 -4.22 7.01 -9.50
CA GLY A 175 -4.39 7.94 -8.40
C GLY A 175 -5.64 7.64 -7.60
N VAL A 176 -5.58 7.90 -6.30
CA VAL A 176 -6.75 7.88 -5.42
C VAL A 176 -6.83 9.20 -4.67
N ILE A 177 -7.94 9.92 -4.84
CA ILE A 177 -8.25 11.14 -4.09
C ILE A 177 -9.40 10.86 -3.12
N SER A 178 -9.11 10.92 -1.83
CA SER A 178 -10.12 10.86 -0.79
C SER A 178 -10.63 12.26 -0.45
N LYS A 179 -11.93 12.47 -0.61
CA LYS A 179 -12.62 13.70 -0.21
C LYS A 179 -13.34 13.49 1.11
N LEU A 180 -12.81 14.09 2.15
CA LEU A 180 -13.38 14.15 3.49
C LEU A 180 -14.33 15.35 3.63
N LYS A 181 -15.02 15.41 4.77
CA LYS A 181 -15.87 16.54 5.16
C LYS A 181 -15.33 17.24 6.39
N ARG A 182 -15.56 18.55 6.51
CA ARG A 182 -15.51 19.21 7.82
C ARG A 182 -16.79 18.90 8.59
N ILE A 183 -16.72 18.94 9.91
CA ILE A 183 -17.93 18.81 10.73
C ILE A 183 -18.95 19.90 10.37
N GLY A 184 -20.21 19.51 10.22
CA GLY A 184 -21.31 20.40 9.81
C GLY A 184 -21.39 20.68 8.30
N GLU A 185 -20.44 20.22 7.48
CA GLU A 185 -20.59 20.31 6.03
C GLU A 185 -21.52 19.22 5.50
N PRO A 186 -22.44 19.55 4.58
CA PRO A 186 -23.36 18.57 4.01
C PRO A 186 -22.67 17.62 3.02
N GLY A 187 -23.30 16.46 2.84
CA GLY A 187 -22.91 15.43 1.88
C GLY A 187 -21.90 14.42 2.43
N LYS A 188 -21.50 13.50 1.57
CA LYS A 188 -20.74 12.29 1.95
C LYS A 188 -19.26 12.39 1.62
N SER A 189 -18.45 11.63 2.33
CA SER A 189 -17.06 11.39 1.92
C SER A 189 -17.03 10.47 0.72
N LYS A 190 -16.05 10.68 -0.17
CA LYS A 190 -15.94 9.98 -1.46
C LYS A 190 -14.49 9.60 -1.73
N CYS A 191 -14.28 8.46 -2.36
CA CYS A 191 -12.99 8.02 -2.87
C CYS A 191 -13.02 8.12 -4.40
N ILE A 192 -12.21 9.00 -4.98
CA ILE A 192 -12.19 9.26 -6.42
C ILE A 192 -10.98 8.55 -7.02
N ILE A 193 -11.24 7.65 -7.95
CA ILE A 193 -10.22 6.88 -8.65
C ILE A 193 -9.92 7.59 -9.96
N LEU A 194 -8.66 7.90 -10.15
CA LEU A 194 -8.18 8.62 -11.32
C LEU A 194 -7.29 7.72 -12.16
N ASP A 195 -7.53 7.78 -13.47
CA ASP A 195 -6.61 7.47 -14.57
C ASP A 195 -6.10 6.02 -14.71
N ASP A 196 -6.23 5.39 -15.90
CA ASP A 196 -5.35 4.31 -16.44
C ASP A 196 -5.61 4.02 -17.97
N PRO A 197 -4.64 3.59 -18.85
CA PRO A 197 -3.34 2.97 -18.59
C PRO A 197 -2.05 3.53 -19.20
N PRO A 198 -0.86 3.24 -18.60
CA PRO A 198 0.37 3.21 -19.38
C PRO A 198 0.23 2.16 -20.48
N GLN A 199 0.77 2.44 -21.67
CA GLN A 199 0.83 1.47 -22.76
C GLN A 199 1.36 0.12 -22.24
N ASP A 200 0.82 -0.99 -22.75
CA ASP A 200 1.40 -2.31 -22.54
C ASP A 200 2.89 -2.23 -22.92
N ILE A 201 3.75 -2.23 -21.91
CA ILE A 201 5.18 -2.42 -22.10
C ILE A 201 5.49 -3.78 -21.48
N ILE A 202 6.07 -4.64 -22.30
CA ILE A 202 6.69 -5.88 -21.87
C ILE A 202 7.73 -5.50 -20.82
N ALA A 203 7.43 -5.79 -19.56
CA ALA A 203 8.34 -5.49 -18.48
C ALA A 203 9.64 -6.28 -18.68
N ASN A 204 10.79 -5.63 -18.43
CA ASN A 204 12.07 -6.31 -18.44
C ASN A 204 12.09 -7.37 -17.32
N GLU A 205 12.17 -8.64 -17.70
CA GLU A 205 12.11 -9.80 -16.78
C GLU A 205 13.12 -9.70 -15.62
N ASP A 206 14.26 -9.06 -15.84
CA ASP A 206 15.34 -8.88 -14.86
C ASP A 206 14.97 -7.99 -13.65
N GLU A 207 14.20 -6.92 -13.86
CA GLU A 207 13.77 -6.01 -12.78
C GLU A 207 12.67 -6.66 -11.92
N ILE A 208 11.77 -7.39 -12.58
CA ILE A 208 10.73 -8.19 -11.92
C ILE A 208 11.37 -9.28 -11.07
N PHE A 209 12.34 -10.01 -11.61
CA PHE A 209 13.03 -11.09 -10.90
C PHE A 209 13.75 -10.59 -9.65
N LYS A 210 14.47 -9.47 -9.73
CA LYS A 210 15.11 -8.83 -8.56
C LYS A 210 14.09 -8.42 -7.50
N THR A 211 12.95 -7.87 -7.91
CA THR A 211 11.89 -7.41 -7.01
C THR A 211 11.15 -8.57 -6.36
N GLN A 212 10.93 -9.66 -7.11
CA GLN A 212 10.39 -10.93 -6.60
C GLN A 212 11.31 -11.59 -5.60
N LEU A 213 12.62 -11.66 -5.89
CA LEU A 213 13.62 -12.14 -4.93
C LEU A 213 13.61 -11.32 -3.65
N TRP A 214 13.43 -10.00 -3.75
CA TRP A 214 13.27 -9.13 -2.58
C TRP A 214 11.99 -9.41 -1.80
N ALA A 215 10.84 -9.56 -2.47
CA ALA A 215 9.57 -9.91 -1.83
C ALA A 215 9.65 -11.28 -1.14
N TYR A 216 10.31 -12.25 -1.78
CA TYR A 216 10.56 -13.57 -1.22
C TYR A 216 11.52 -13.52 -0.02
N ALA A 217 12.58 -12.71 -0.11
CA ALA A 217 13.51 -12.47 0.99
C ALA A 217 12.85 -11.75 2.19
N SER A 218 11.94 -10.81 1.95
CA SER A 218 11.14 -10.14 2.99
C SER A 218 10.12 -11.09 3.62
N PHE A 219 9.51 -11.99 2.84
CA PHE A 219 8.65 -13.04 3.40
C PHE A 219 9.45 -14.01 4.30
N LEU A 220 10.70 -14.29 3.91
CA LEU A 220 11.63 -15.11 4.70
C LEU A 220 12.25 -14.37 5.90
N SER A 221 12.28 -13.03 5.92
CA SER A 221 12.82 -12.27 7.06
C SER A 221 11.96 -12.38 8.31
N TYR A 222 10.67 -12.67 8.15
CA TYR A 222 9.78 -13.03 9.27
C TYR A 222 10.16 -14.34 9.97
N ILE A 223 10.85 -15.22 9.25
CA ILE A 223 11.16 -16.59 9.69
C ILE A 223 12.62 -16.68 10.17
N LEU A 224 13.50 -15.81 9.70
CA LEU A 224 14.94 -15.87 9.92
C LEU A 224 15.43 -14.71 10.80
N ASP A 225 16.00 -15.06 11.95
CA ASP A 225 16.73 -14.14 12.84
C ASP A 225 17.77 -13.32 12.04
N SER A 226 17.94 -12.05 12.40
CA SER A 226 18.85 -11.04 11.80
C SER A 226 20.26 -11.54 11.47
N LYS A 227 20.76 -12.54 12.22
CA LYS A 227 22.07 -13.19 12.02
C LYS A 227 22.10 -14.12 10.80
N TYR A 228 20.96 -14.67 10.39
CA TYR A 228 20.80 -15.54 9.24
C TYR A 228 20.67 -14.75 7.93
N TYR A 229 19.95 -13.62 7.88
CA TYR A 229 19.86 -12.78 6.67
C TYR A 229 21.25 -12.44 6.07
N ASN A 230 22.21 -12.05 6.93
CA ASN A 230 23.59 -11.75 6.55
C ASN A 230 24.38 -12.95 6.00
N ARG A 231 23.99 -14.18 6.35
CA ARG A 231 24.68 -15.42 5.95
C ARG A 231 24.21 -15.92 4.58
N TYR A 232 23.11 -15.41 4.03
CA TYR A 232 22.46 -15.94 2.82
C TYR A 232 22.48 -14.96 1.67
N VAL A 233 22.17 -13.69 1.95
CA VAL A 233 22.16 -12.64 0.93
C VAL A 233 23.59 -12.32 0.47
N LYS A 234 24.56 -12.30 1.39
CA LYS A 234 25.97 -12.01 1.05
C LYS A 234 26.63 -13.08 0.16
N PRO A 235 26.40 -14.39 0.35
CA PRO A 235 26.97 -15.41 -0.55
C PRO A 235 26.20 -15.61 -1.86
N LEU A 236 24.90 -15.30 -1.91
CA LEU A 236 24.11 -15.26 -3.15
C LEU A 236 24.62 -14.16 -4.10
N ALA A 237 24.93 -12.97 -3.58
CA ALA A 237 25.59 -11.92 -4.34
C ALA A 237 27.03 -12.27 -4.80
N LYS A 238 27.59 -13.40 -4.34
CA LYS A 238 28.98 -13.82 -4.57
C LYS A 238 29.13 -15.28 -5.07
N ASN A 239 28.05 -15.95 -5.49
CA ASN A 239 28.05 -17.34 -5.99
C ASN A 239 28.81 -18.37 -5.12
N ARG A 240 28.69 -18.30 -3.79
CA ARG A 240 29.33 -19.26 -2.86
C ARG A 240 28.32 -19.85 -1.88
N LEU A 241 27.49 -20.79 -2.32
CA LEU A 241 26.49 -21.44 -1.48
C LEU A 241 27.15 -22.49 -0.58
N ARG A 242 27.06 -22.34 0.75
CA ARG A 242 27.25 -23.44 1.70
C ARG A 242 25.89 -23.85 2.25
N SER A 243 25.74 -25.15 2.54
CA SER A 243 24.50 -25.74 3.05
C SER A 243 24.06 -25.10 4.37
N VAL A 244 22.76 -25.06 4.55
CA VAL A 244 22.07 -24.28 5.55
C VAL A 244 21.27 -25.21 6.45
N ARG A 245 21.31 -24.97 7.77
CA ARG A 245 20.39 -25.62 8.72
C ARG A 245 19.16 -24.76 8.95
N ILE A 246 17.99 -25.32 8.68
CA ILE A 246 16.68 -24.72 8.96
C ILE A 246 16.29 -25.05 10.41
N ASN A 247 15.81 -24.07 11.17
CA ASN A 247 15.20 -24.32 12.48
C ASN A 247 13.72 -24.69 12.30
N ASN A 248 13.48 -25.99 12.17
CA ASN A 248 12.16 -26.58 11.92
C ASN A 248 11.11 -26.32 13.02
N LYS A 249 11.50 -25.91 14.23
CA LYS A 249 10.58 -25.68 15.35
C LYS A 249 9.72 -24.42 15.20
N LYS A 250 10.05 -23.53 14.26
CA LYS A 250 9.33 -22.26 14.05
C LYS A 250 8.19 -22.35 13.04
N PHE A 251 7.96 -23.52 12.43
CA PHE A 251 6.91 -23.70 11.44
C PHE A 251 5.74 -24.47 12.06
N PHE A 252 4.54 -23.89 11.95
CA PHE A 252 3.31 -24.52 12.41
C PHE A 252 2.92 -25.73 11.54
N THR A 253 3.31 -25.70 10.26
CA THR A 253 3.01 -26.74 9.26
C THR A 253 4.25 -27.11 8.46
N LYS A 254 4.36 -28.40 8.11
CA LYS A 254 5.37 -28.96 7.20
C LYS A 254 4.71 -30.01 6.33
N TYR A 255 5.13 -30.14 5.08
CA TYR A 255 4.64 -31.18 4.18
C TYR A 255 5.79 -31.76 3.35
N SER A 256 5.63 -33.00 2.91
CA SER A 256 6.58 -33.70 2.05
C SER A 256 6.00 -33.78 0.65
N PHE A 257 6.77 -33.39 -0.37
CA PHE A 257 6.39 -33.50 -1.77
C PHE A 257 7.60 -33.91 -2.61
N ASN A 258 7.44 -34.95 -3.42
CA ASN A 258 8.52 -35.52 -4.25
C ASN A 258 9.83 -35.78 -3.47
N GLY A 259 9.73 -36.33 -2.26
CA GLY A 259 10.89 -36.63 -1.41
C GLY A 259 11.56 -35.42 -0.77
N ASN A 260 11.05 -34.20 -1.02
CA ASN A 260 11.55 -32.96 -0.43
C ASN A 260 10.61 -32.49 0.69
N LEU A 261 11.20 -31.90 1.74
CA LEU A 261 10.48 -31.41 2.90
C LEU A 261 10.32 -29.89 2.81
N TYR A 262 9.07 -29.42 2.86
CA TYR A 262 8.68 -28.03 2.77
C TYR A 262 8.12 -27.57 4.12
N TYR A 263 8.34 -26.30 4.44
CA TYR A 263 7.96 -25.68 5.72
C TYR A 263 7.07 -24.46 5.46
N GLY A 264 5.87 -24.43 6.04
CA GLY A 264 4.83 -23.42 5.80
C GLY A 264 3.52 -23.97 5.20
N GLU A 265 2.51 -23.11 5.06
CA GLU A 265 1.23 -23.46 4.43
C GLU A 265 1.33 -23.43 2.91
N CYS A 266 0.84 -24.48 2.25
CA CYS A 266 0.68 -24.50 0.80
C CYS A 266 -0.74 -24.00 0.47
N LEU A 267 -0.84 -22.98 -0.39
CA LEU A 267 -2.09 -22.70 -1.10
C LEU A 267 -2.36 -23.90 -2.02
N ILE A 268 -3.30 -24.75 -1.63
CA ILE A 268 -3.87 -25.74 -2.53
C ILE A 268 -4.69 -24.95 -3.55
N ILE A 269 -4.15 -24.78 -4.76
CA ILE A 269 -4.92 -24.32 -5.91
C ILE A 269 -5.66 -25.56 -6.41
N GLY A 270 -6.96 -25.62 -6.16
CA GLY A 270 -7.88 -26.56 -6.80
C GLY A 270 -8.25 -26.10 -8.20
#